data_AF-A0A4R8MID8-F1
#
_entry.id   AF-A0A4R8MID8-F1
#
_cell.length_a   1.000
_cell.length_b   1.000
_cell.length_c   1.000
_cell.angle_alpha   90.00
_cell.angle_beta   90.00
_cell.angle_gamma   90.00
#
_symmetry.space_group_name_H-M   'P 1'
#
loop_
_entity.id
_entity.type
_entity.pdbx_description
1 polymer ?
#
loop_
_entity_poly.entity_id
_entity_poly.type
_entity_poly.pdbx_seq_one_letter_code
_entity_poly.pdbx_strand_id
1 'polypeptide(L)'
;MAKSILKQISESLLGTGHLKIEDFKSESILAQKIIDIIDSSHFHLVIDHRKTIENLAKKFYDSKNLEISIFFYSLYFEQTLNYIIHVQLIKNGKNPNLTKNIIKATNIEAKLSWVLELLNLPEINEKHKKIILLVSQERNSFIHYKWMDDSNHINIKLFFKSYNINKTIIYLKKYESRIRFNGNKKNLRKTSK
;
A
#
# COMPACT_ATOMS: atom_id res chain seq x y z
N MET A 1 -24.04 -0.98 11.40
CA MET A 1 -23.35 0.15 10.75
C MET A 1 -22.38 0.86 11.70
N ALA A 2 -22.81 1.33 12.87
CA ALA A 2 -21.94 2.00 13.85
C ALA A 2 -20.71 1.15 14.27
N LYS A 3 -20.91 -0.13 14.62
CA LYS A 3 -19.81 -1.04 15.02
C LYS A 3 -18.74 -1.23 13.93
N SER A 4 -19.12 -1.26 12.66
CA SER A 4 -18.15 -1.43 11.56
C SER A 4 -17.33 -0.15 11.33
N ILE A 5 -17.93 1.01 11.52
CA ILE A 5 -17.25 2.32 11.43
C ILE A 5 -16.25 2.46 12.58
N LEU A 6 -16.67 2.20 13.82
CA LEU A 6 -15.79 2.23 14.98
C LEU A 6 -14.57 1.32 14.80
N LYS A 7 -14.80 0.09 14.33
CA LYS A 7 -13.71 -0.84 14.02
C LYS A 7 -12.72 -0.27 13.00
N GLN A 8 -13.20 0.36 11.92
CA GLN A 8 -12.33 0.96 10.91
C GLN A 8 -11.54 2.14 11.47
N ILE A 9 -12.16 2.97 12.32
CA ILE A 9 -11.50 4.07 13.02
C ILE A 9 -10.40 3.52 13.93
N SER A 10 -10.71 2.54 14.79
CA SER A 10 -9.72 1.92 15.69
C SER A 10 -8.57 1.28 14.92
N GLU A 11 -8.84 0.56 13.83
CA GLU A 11 -7.80 -0.01 12.98
C GLU A 11 -6.95 1.05 12.29
N SER A 12 -7.52 2.20 11.95
CA SER A 12 -6.81 3.33 11.35
C SER A 12 -5.87 3.97 12.39
N LEU A 13 -6.41 4.33 13.56
CA LEU A 13 -5.67 4.97 14.65
C LEU A 13 -4.55 4.07 15.20
N LEU A 14 -4.79 2.76 15.32
CA LEU A 14 -3.73 1.81 15.66
C LEU A 14 -2.70 1.71 14.54
N GLY A 15 -3.16 1.74 13.28
CA GLY A 15 -2.31 1.69 12.10
C GLY A 15 -1.34 2.86 11.99
N THR A 16 -1.74 4.05 12.43
CA THR A 16 -0.92 5.27 12.45
C THR A 16 -0.16 5.48 13.76
N GLY A 17 -0.44 4.68 14.80
CA GLY A 17 0.24 4.73 16.10
C GLY A 17 -0.41 5.65 17.14
N HIS A 18 -1.59 6.22 16.85
CA HIS A 18 -2.36 6.99 17.85
C HIS A 18 -3.01 6.12 18.92
N LEU A 19 -3.29 4.85 18.59
CA LEU A 19 -3.67 3.83 19.56
C LEU A 19 -2.57 2.78 19.69
N LYS A 20 -2.49 2.18 20.87
CA LYS A 20 -1.66 1.00 21.15
C LYS A 20 -2.53 -0.22 21.40
N ILE A 21 -1.92 -1.41 21.40
CA ILE A 21 -2.68 -2.66 21.57
C ILE A 21 -3.25 -2.77 22.98
N GLU A 22 -2.56 -2.19 23.96
CA GLU A 22 -2.97 -2.16 25.35
C GLU A 22 -4.30 -1.41 25.53
N ASP A 23 -4.59 -0.45 24.64
CA ASP A 23 -5.83 0.33 24.67
C ASP A 23 -7.05 -0.53 24.34
N PHE A 24 -6.87 -1.68 23.68
CA PHE A 24 -7.95 -2.62 23.37
C PHE A 24 -8.29 -3.57 24.54
N LYS A 25 -7.62 -3.44 25.70
CA LYS A 25 -7.92 -4.26 26.90
C LYS A 25 -9.16 -3.78 27.66
N SER A 26 -9.56 -2.52 27.49
CA SER A 26 -10.73 -1.93 28.16
C SER A 26 -11.52 -1.10 27.17
N GLU A 27 -12.79 -1.48 26.96
CA GLU A 27 -13.67 -0.84 25.99
C GLU A 27 -13.97 0.62 26.36
N SER A 28 -14.10 0.94 27.65
CA SER A 28 -14.33 2.31 28.13
C SER A 28 -13.13 3.22 27.89
N ILE A 29 -11.91 2.72 28.12
CA ILE A 29 -10.66 3.47 27.87
C ILE A 29 -10.47 3.70 26.37
N LEU A 30 -10.75 2.68 25.54
CA LEU A 30 -10.69 2.80 24.09
C LEU A 30 -11.66 3.86 23.57
N ALA A 31 -12.92 3.81 24.03
CA ALA A 31 -13.94 4.77 23.63
C ALA A 31 -13.55 6.20 24.00
N GLN A 32 -13.08 6.42 25.23
CA GLN A 32 -12.65 7.75 25.68
C GLN A 32 -11.46 8.26 24.85
N LYS A 33 -10.43 7.45 24.64
CA LYS A 33 -9.28 7.85 23.81
C LYS A 33 -9.67 8.18 22.38
N ILE A 34 -10.62 7.42 21.81
CA ILE A 34 -11.15 7.73 20.49
C ILE A 34 -11.81 9.11 20.54
N ILE A 35 -12.74 9.36 21.47
CA ILE A 35 -13.42 10.66 21.62
C ILE A 35 -12.41 11.79 21.77
N ASP A 36 -11.39 11.65 22.62
CA ASP A 36 -10.37 12.68 22.82
C ASP A 36 -9.61 12.99 21.53
N ILE A 37 -9.27 11.96 20.73
CA ILE A 37 -8.62 12.14 19.42
C ILE A 37 -9.58 12.81 18.43
N ILE A 38 -10.85 12.40 18.44
CA ILE A 38 -11.91 12.94 17.58
C ILE A 38 -12.12 14.44 17.86
N ASP A 39 -12.16 14.84 19.13
CA ASP A 39 -12.43 16.22 19.54
C ASP A 39 -11.22 17.14 19.33
N SER A 40 -10.00 16.59 19.43
CA SER A 40 -8.75 17.35 19.27
C SER A 40 -8.23 17.43 17.83
N SER A 41 -8.86 16.73 16.87
CA SER A 41 -8.31 16.57 15.52
C SER A 41 -9.31 16.92 14.42
N HIS A 42 -8.81 17.45 13.31
CA HIS A 42 -9.59 17.54 12.08
C HIS A 42 -9.57 16.20 11.33
N PHE A 43 -10.75 15.73 10.93
CA PHE A 43 -10.85 14.51 10.14
C PHE A 43 -10.60 14.78 8.66
N HIS A 44 -9.80 13.88 8.07
CA HIS A 44 -9.70 13.75 6.64
C HIS A 44 -10.25 12.39 6.22
N LEU A 45 -11.32 12.40 5.43
CA LEU A 45 -11.84 11.18 4.82
C LEU A 45 -10.91 10.77 3.67
N VAL A 46 -10.32 9.57 3.77
CA VAL A 46 -9.48 9.00 2.71
C VAL A 46 -10.22 7.83 2.09
N ILE A 47 -10.45 7.89 0.78
CA ILE A 47 -11.08 6.80 0.02
C ILE A 47 -9.98 5.95 -0.62
N ASP A 48 -9.92 4.68 -0.22
CA ASP A 48 -8.96 3.71 -0.76
C ASP A 48 -9.51 3.03 -2.02
N HIS A 49 -8.97 3.41 -3.18
CA HIS A 49 -9.34 2.83 -4.47
C HIS A 49 -8.49 1.62 -4.89
N ARG A 50 -7.53 1.15 -4.07
CA ARG A 50 -6.61 0.07 -4.45
C ARG A 50 -7.33 -1.23 -4.79
N LYS A 51 -8.45 -1.53 -4.11
CA LYS A 51 -9.26 -2.72 -4.41
C LYS A 51 -9.94 -2.61 -5.78
N THR A 52 -10.45 -1.43 -6.12
CA THR A 52 -11.02 -1.15 -7.45
C THR A 52 -9.95 -1.27 -8.52
N ILE A 53 -8.76 -0.71 -8.29
CA ILE A 53 -7.61 -0.79 -9.21
C ILE A 53 -7.19 -2.26 -9.43
N GLU A 54 -7.09 -3.06 -8.37
CA GLU A 54 -6.78 -4.49 -8.48
C GLU A 54 -7.83 -5.24 -9.32
N ASN A 55 -9.11 -4.93 -9.09
CA ASN A 55 -10.20 -5.57 -9.83
C ASN A 55 -10.19 -5.16 -11.32
N LEU A 56 -9.87 -3.89 -11.63
CA LEU A 56 -9.70 -3.42 -13.00
C LEU A 56 -8.53 -4.13 -13.68
N ALA A 57 -7.39 -4.25 -13.01
CA ALA A 57 -6.22 -4.96 -13.54
C ALA A 57 -6.57 -6.41 -13.95
N LYS A 58 -7.32 -7.12 -13.09
CA LYS A 58 -7.81 -8.48 -13.37
C LYS A 58 -8.80 -8.51 -14.52
N LYS A 59 -9.78 -7.61 -14.54
CA LYS A 59 -10.76 -7.51 -15.64
C LYS A 59 -10.06 -7.37 -17.00
N PHE A 60 -9.08 -6.47 -17.12
CA PHE A 60 -8.36 -6.26 -18.38
C PHE A 60 -7.44 -7.43 -18.73
N TYR A 61 -6.86 -8.10 -17.73
CA TYR A 61 -6.11 -9.35 -17.95
C TYR A 61 -6.99 -10.44 -18.57
N ASP A 62 -8.17 -10.66 -17.99
CA ASP A 62 -9.13 -11.68 -18.42
C ASP A 62 -9.64 -11.39 -19.85
N SER A 63 -9.87 -10.09 -20.16
CA SER A 63 -10.23 -9.62 -21.51
C SER A 63 -9.05 -9.54 -22.49
N LYS A 64 -7.87 -10.04 -22.15
CA LYS A 64 -6.64 -10.04 -22.98
C LYS A 64 -6.08 -8.66 -23.36
N ASN A 65 -6.53 -7.60 -22.69
CA ASN A 65 -5.96 -6.25 -22.79
C ASN A 65 -4.79 -6.11 -21.80
N LEU A 66 -3.65 -6.73 -22.13
CA LEU A 66 -2.57 -6.97 -21.17
C LEU A 66 -1.80 -5.69 -20.81
N GLU A 67 -1.69 -4.75 -21.74
CA GLU A 67 -1.04 -3.44 -21.55
C GLU A 67 -1.80 -2.62 -20.51
N ILE A 68 -3.14 -2.56 -20.66
CA ILE A 68 -4.03 -1.89 -19.71
C ILE A 68 -4.00 -2.60 -18.36
N SER A 69 -3.93 -3.94 -18.36
CA SER A 69 -3.76 -4.71 -17.14
C SER A 69 -2.46 -4.35 -16.40
N ILE A 70 -1.33 -4.27 -17.11
CA ILE A 70 -0.03 -3.83 -16.57
C ILE A 70 -0.12 -2.42 -16.00
N PHE A 71 -0.79 -1.50 -16.70
CA PHE A 71 -1.00 -0.15 -16.21
C PHE A 71 -1.67 -0.14 -14.82
N PHE A 72 -2.78 -0.88 -14.66
CA PHE A 72 -3.47 -0.94 -13.37
C PHE A 72 -2.67 -1.70 -12.29
N TYR A 73 -1.90 -2.74 -12.66
CA TYR A 73 -1.00 -3.39 -11.70
C TYR A 73 0.13 -2.47 -11.25
N SER A 74 0.73 -1.69 -12.15
CA SER A 74 1.74 -0.66 -11.83
C SER A 74 1.16 0.37 -10.86
N LEU A 75 -0.02 0.90 -11.17
CA LEU A 75 -0.72 1.86 -10.31
C LEU A 75 -1.02 1.27 -8.92
N TYR A 76 -1.44 0.01 -8.85
CA TYR A 76 -1.68 -0.68 -7.59
C TYR A 76 -0.41 -0.74 -6.72
N PHE A 77 0.73 -1.13 -7.32
CA PHE A 77 1.99 -1.22 -6.59
C PHE A 77 2.47 0.13 -6.10
N GLU A 78 2.41 1.15 -6.95
CA GLU A 78 2.79 2.52 -6.60
C GLU A 78 1.95 3.08 -5.45
N GLN A 79 0.62 2.96 -5.54
CA GLN A 79 -0.32 3.38 -4.47
C GLN A 79 -0.05 2.64 -3.17
N THR A 80 0.26 1.34 -3.23
CA THR A 80 0.52 0.54 -2.03
C THR A 80 1.84 0.96 -1.36
N LEU A 81 2.90 1.19 -2.12
CA LEU A 81 4.18 1.67 -1.59
C LEU A 81 4.07 3.07 -1.01
N ASN A 82 3.36 3.97 -1.70
CA ASN A 82 3.07 5.30 -1.20
C ASN A 82 2.34 5.25 0.15
N TYR A 83 1.35 4.36 0.28
CA TYR A 83 0.63 4.17 1.54
C TYR A 83 1.55 3.63 2.67
N ILE A 84 2.40 2.65 2.37
CA ILE A 84 3.36 2.11 3.35
C ILE A 84 4.28 3.21 3.88
N ILE A 85 4.87 4.00 2.97
CA ILE A 85 5.75 5.13 3.30
C ILE A 85 5.01 6.18 4.12
N HIS A 86 3.78 6.52 3.70
CA HIS A 86 2.93 7.47 4.40
C HIS A 86 2.65 7.05 5.85
N VAL A 87 2.22 5.80 6.05
CA VAL A 87 1.93 5.26 7.39
C VAL A 87 3.17 5.31 8.27
N GLN A 88 4.33 4.91 7.74
CA GLN A 88 5.57 4.88 8.52
C GLN A 88 6.06 6.28 8.88
N LEU A 89 5.94 7.26 7.97
CA LEU A 89 6.28 8.65 8.25
C LEU A 89 5.35 9.27 9.30
N ILE A 90 4.05 8.96 9.27
CA ILE A 90 3.11 9.40 10.31
C ILE A 90 3.50 8.81 11.67
N LYS A 91 3.82 7.50 11.74
CA LYS A 91 4.29 6.87 12.99
C LYS A 91 5.53 7.54 13.56
N ASN A 92 6.39 8.05 12.69
CA ASN A 92 7.60 8.79 13.06
C ASN A 92 7.34 10.28 13.36
N GLY A 93 6.07 10.69 13.50
CA GLY A 93 5.68 12.06 13.82
C GLY A 93 6.01 13.08 12.73
N LYS A 94 6.17 12.66 11.48
CA LYS A 94 6.55 13.56 10.38
C LYS A 94 5.35 14.35 9.86
N ASN A 95 5.61 15.60 9.49
CA ASN A 95 4.60 16.51 8.95
C ASN A 95 3.99 15.95 7.63
N PRO A 96 2.66 16.05 7.42
CA PRO A 96 2.00 15.62 6.18
C PRO A 96 2.59 16.21 4.87
N ASN A 97 3.05 17.46 4.90
CA ASN A 97 3.67 18.12 3.75
C ASN A 97 5.01 17.47 3.37
N LEU A 98 5.83 17.12 4.38
CA LEU A 98 7.08 16.40 4.15
C LEU A 98 6.79 15.03 3.54
N THR A 99 5.80 14.31 4.08
CA THR A 99 5.37 13.01 3.54
C THR A 99 4.95 13.09 2.08
N LYS A 100 4.16 14.10 1.72
CA LYS A 100 3.74 14.36 0.33
C LYS A 100 4.94 14.64 -0.58
N ASN A 101 5.91 15.43 -0.11
CA ASN A 101 7.11 15.76 -0.88
C ASN A 101 7.98 14.53 -1.12
N ILE A 102 8.21 13.70 -0.09
CA ILE A 102 8.98 12.44 -0.24
C ILE A 102 8.30 11.52 -1.26
N ILE A 103 6.99 11.31 -1.17
CA ILE A 103 6.24 10.43 -2.08
C ILE A 103 6.31 10.93 -3.53
N LYS A 104 6.26 12.25 -3.74
CA LYS A 104 6.35 12.86 -5.08
C LYS A 104 7.76 12.86 -5.66
N ALA A 105 8.77 13.06 -4.83
CA ALA A 105 10.17 13.16 -5.27
C ALA A 105 10.81 11.80 -5.57
N THR A 106 10.21 10.71 -5.10
CA THR A 106 10.80 9.37 -5.21
C THR A 106 10.12 8.56 -6.31
N ASN A 107 10.91 7.88 -7.13
CA ASN A 107 10.39 6.93 -8.13
C ASN A 107 10.13 5.55 -7.48
N ILE A 108 9.61 4.59 -8.26
CA ILE A 108 9.30 3.25 -7.77
C ILE A 108 10.54 2.52 -7.22
N GLU A 109 11.70 2.74 -7.83
CA GLU A 109 12.95 2.08 -7.47
C GLU A 109 13.47 2.57 -6.11
N ALA A 110 13.46 3.89 -5.90
CA ALA A 110 13.74 4.51 -4.61
C ALA A 110 12.81 3.97 -3.51
N LYS A 111 11.50 3.88 -3.81
CA LYS A 111 10.46 3.35 -2.88
C LYS A 111 10.66 1.88 -2.51
N LEU A 112 11.40 1.13 -3.32
CA LEU A 112 11.73 -0.28 -3.12
C LEU A 112 13.15 -0.50 -2.55
N SER A 113 13.92 0.56 -2.33
CA SER A 113 15.32 0.52 -1.90
C SER A 113 15.57 1.48 -0.73
N TRP A 114 16.33 2.55 -0.95
CA TRP A 114 16.83 3.45 0.10
C TRP A 114 15.72 4.15 0.90
N VAL A 115 14.52 4.34 0.33
CA VAL A 115 13.41 4.92 1.09
C VAL A 115 12.97 3.99 2.22
N LEU A 116 13.00 2.67 2.00
CA LEU A 116 12.67 1.70 3.04
C LEU A 116 13.73 1.70 4.14
N GLU A 117 14.99 1.76 3.74
CA GLU A 117 16.14 1.83 4.65
C GLU A 117 16.08 3.08 5.54
N LEU A 118 15.87 4.26 4.95
CA LEU A 118 15.72 5.52 5.71
C LEU A 118 14.56 5.49 6.71
N LEU A 119 13.54 4.68 6.45
CA LEU A 119 12.37 4.52 7.31
C LEU A 119 12.51 3.37 8.31
N ASN A 120 13.67 2.71 8.36
CA ASN A 120 13.93 1.50 9.14
C ASN A 120 12.90 0.39 8.87
N LEU A 121 12.49 0.25 7.61
CA LEU A 121 11.58 -0.79 7.16
C LEU A 121 12.34 -2.00 6.62
N PRO A 122 11.82 -3.23 6.81
CA PRO A 122 12.45 -4.42 6.27
C PRO A 122 12.46 -4.37 4.73
N GLU A 123 13.50 -4.88 4.09
CA GLU A 123 13.54 -4.92 2.64
C GLU A 123 12.40 -5.78 2.05
N ILE A 124 11.96 -5.39 0.85
CA ILE A 124 11.05 -6.20 0.06
C ILE A 124 11.85 -7.34 -0.56
N ASN A 125 11.30 -8.56 -0.47
CA ASN A 125 11.93 -9.74 -1.05
C ASN A 125 12.26 -9.52 -2.54
N GLU A 126 13.50 -9.83 -2.91
CA GLU A 126 14.06 -9.56 -4.24
C GLU A 126 13.23 -10.10 -5.40
N LYS A 127 12.58 -11.26 -5.25
CA LYS A 127 11.68 -11.80 -6.28
C LYS A 127 10.48 -10.86 -6.53
N HIS A 128 9.89 -10.35 -5.46
CA HIS A 128 8.75 -9.44 -5.54
C HIS A 128 9.15 -8.05 -6.00
N LYS A 129 10.30 -7.54 -5.53
CA LYS A 129 10.92 -6.29 -5.99
C LYS A 129 11.13 -6.28 -7.50
N LYS A 130 11.77 -7.33 -8.04
CA LYS A 130 11.98 -7.49 -9.49
C LYS A 130 10.67 -7.44 -10.28
N ILE A 131 9.64 -8.14 -9.81
CA ILE A 131 8.32 -8.12 -10.47
C ILE A 131 7.71 -6.71 -10.47
N ILE A 132 7.78 -5.99 -9.35
CA ILE A 132 7.22 -4.63 -9.25
C ILE A 132 7.97 -3.67 -10.19
N LEU A 133 9.30 -3.76 -10.23
CA LEU A 133 10.13 -2.95 -11.12
C LEU A 133 9.80 -3.22 -12.59
N LEU A 134 9.74 -4.49 -12.99
CA LEU A 134 9.37 -4.87 -14.35
C LEU A 134 7.97 -4.35 -14.73
N VAL A 135 6.97 -4.50 -13.87
CA VAL A 135 5.62 -3.97 -14.14
C VAL A 135 5.64 -2.44 -14.29
N SER A 136 6.44 -1.74 -13.50
CA SER A 136 6.55 -0.28 -13.61
C SER A 136 7.30 0.16 -14.87
N GLN A 137 8.33 -0.57 -15.28
CA GLN A 137 9.08 -0.33 -16.51
C GLN A 137 8.19 -0.57 -17.74
N GLU A 138 7.47 -1.68 -17.78
CA GLU A 138 6.52 -1.98 -18.87
C GLU A 138 5.39 -0.95 -18.97
N ARG A 139 4.88 -0.47 -17.83
CA ARG A 139 3.92 0.64 -17.83
C ARG A 139 4.52 1.93 -18.41
N ASN A 140 5.76 2.27 -18.04
CA ASN A 140 6.42 3.46 -18.57
C ASN A 140 6.69 3.32 -20.08
N SER A 141 7.10 2.13 -20.50
CA SER A 141 7.22 1.73 -21.90
C SER A 141 5.89 1.97 -22.65
N PHE A 142 4.80 1.42 -22.15
CA PHE A 142 3.48 1.55 -22.77
C PHE A 142 2.98 3.02 -22.86
N ILE A 143 3.21 3.83 -21.83
CA ILE A 143 2.75 5.24 -21.81
C ILE A 143 3.64 6.14 -22.67
N HIS A 144 4.97 5.98 -22.58
CA HIS A 144 5.92 6.93 -23.15
C HIS A 144 6.49 6.51 -24.51
N TYR A 145 6.58 5.22 -24.82
CA TYR A 145 7.30 4.71 -26.00
C TYR A 145 6.40 4.37 -27.19
N LYS A 146 5.24 5.02 -27.32
CA LYS A 146 4.47 4.93 -28.58
C LYS A 146 5.19 5.55 -29.80
N TRP A 147 6.42 6.06 -29.63
CA TRP A 147 7.14 6.89 -30.62
C TRP A 147 8.56 6.43 -30.96
N MET A 148 9.11 5.37 -30.33
CA MET A 148 10.44 4.85 -30.68
C MET A 148 10.43 3.32 -30.74
N ASP A 149 10.91 2.77 -31.86
CA ASP A 149 11.16 1.34 -32.12
C ASP A 149 12.29 0.82 -31.22
N ASP A 150 12.05 0.66 -29.92
CA ASP A 150 13.02 0.04 -29.03
C ASP A 150 12.80 -1.48 -28.94
N SER A 151 13.76 -2.20 -29.50
CA SER A 151 13.86 -3.68 -29.55
C SER A 151 13.91 -4.40 -28.19
N ASN A 152 13.76 -3.67 -27.08
CA ASN A 152 13.86 -4.18 -25.70
C ASN A 152 12.51 -4.39 -24.99
N HIS A 153 11.38 -4.33 -25.71
CA HIS A 153 10.08 -4.61 -25.10
C HIS A 153 9.98 -6.07 -24.62
N ILE A 154 9.60 -6.24 -23.36
CA ILE A 154 9.26 -7.57 -22.87
C ILE A 154 7.98 -8.01 -23.57
N ASN A 155 7.98 -9.24 -24.10
CA ASN A 155 6.74 -9.85 -24.56
C ASN A 155 5.78 -9.99 -23.38
N ILE A 156 4.80 -9.10 -23.30
CA ILE A 156 3.86 -9.00 -22.17
C ILE A 156 3.12 -10.34 -21.95
N LYS A 157 2.82 -11.10 -23.01
CA LYS A 157 2.22 -12.43 -22.87
C LYS A 157 3.17 -13.40 -22.17
N LEU A 158 4.46 -13.40 -22.52
CA LEU A 158 5.48 -14.19 -21.83
C LEU A 158 5.69 -13.71 -20.40
N PHE A 159 5.62 -12.40 -20.14
CA PHE A 159 5.71 -11.83 -18.80
C PHE A 159 4.64 -12.40 -17.86
N PHE A 160 3.36 -12.31 -18.25
CA PHE A 160 2.27 -12.85 -17.44
C PHE A 160 2.32 -14.37 -17.26
N LYS A 161 2.88 -15.11 -18.23
CA LYS A 161 3.13 -16.55 -18.09
C LYS A 161 4.25 -16.85 -17.09
N SER A 162 5.31 -16.03 -17.10
CA SER A 162 6.53 -16.26 -16.33
C SER A 162 6.42 -15.75 -14.89
N TYR A 163 5.62 -14.71 -14.65
CA TYR A 163 5.52 -14.02 -13.38
C TYR A 163 4.13 -14.09 -12.78
N ASN A 164 4.06 -14.55 -11.53
CA ASN A 164 2.81 -14.58 -10.78
C ASN A 164 2.60 -13.26 -10.02
N ILE A 165 2.02 -12.26 -10.70
CA ILE A 165 1.70 -10.94 -10.13
C ILE A 165 0.80 -11.07 -8.90
N ASN A 166 -0.18 -11.99 -8.92
CA ASN A 166 -1.08 -12.22 -7.78
C ASN A 166 -0.31 -12.62 -6.50
N LYS A 167 0.75 -13.44 -6.62
CA LYS A 167 1.62 -13.75 -5.48
C LYS A 167 2.32 -12.51 -4.95
N THR A 168 2.77 -11.60 -5.82
CA THR A 168 3.37 -10.31 -5.41
C THR A 168 2.36 -9.40 -4.74
N ILE A 169 1.12 -9.32 -5.22
CA ILE A 169 0.04 -8.57 -4.57
C ILE A 169 -0.24 -9.12 -3.16
N ILE A 170 -0.36 -10.45 -3.04
CA ILE A 170 -0.60 -11.10 -1.74
C ILE A 170 0.57 -10.82 -0.78
N TYR A 171 1.80 -10.90 -1.27
CA TYR A 171 2.98 -10.55 -0.51
C TYR A 171 2.93 -9.09 -0.03
N LEU A 172 2.65 -8.14 -0.93
CA LEU A 172 2.66 -6.72 -0.60
C LEU A 172 1.56 -6.36 0.42
N LYS A 173 0.38 -6.98 0.32
CA LYS A 173 -0.69 -6.88 1.35
C LYS A 173 -0.24 -7.39 2.71
N LYS A 174 0.52 -8.50 2.76
CA LYS A 174 1.07 -9.02 4.02
C LYS A 174 2.16 -8.10 4.58
N TYR A 175 3.02 -7.58 3.71
CA TYR A 175 4.08 -6.65 4.05
C TYR A 175 3.50 -5.33 4.62
N GLU A 176 2.56 -4.70 3.92
CA GLU A 176 1.80 -3.53 4.39
C GLU A 176 1.15 -3.81 5.74
N SER A 177 0.47 -4.95 5.87
CA SER A 177 -0.19 -5.33 7.12
C SER A 177 0.81 -5.52 8.26
N ARG A 178 2.01 -6.04 8.00
CA ARG A 178 3.05 -6.19 9.03
C ARG A 178 3.50 -4.83 9.52
N ILE A 179 3.74 -3.88 8.61
CA ILE A 179 4.19 -2.52 8.92
C ILE A 179 3.10 -1.76 9.65
N ARG A 180 1.87 -1.75 9.12
CA ARG A 180 0.75 -1.01 9.71
C ARG A 180 0.48 -1.43 11.15
N PHE A 181 0.53 -2.73 11.44
CA PHE A 181 0.17 -3.25 12.77
C PHE A 181 1.37 -3.71 13.60
N ASN A 182 2.61 -3.39 13.22
CA ASN A 182 3.84 -3.88 13.87
C ASN A 182 3.82 -5.41 14.13
N GLY A 183 3.25 -6.18 13.20
CA GLY A 183 3.08 -7.64 13.34
C GLY A 183 1.89 -8.12 14.19
N ASN A 184 1.16 -7.22 14.86
CA ASN A 184 0.15 -7.57 15.87
C ASN A 184 -1.29 -7.69 15.37
N LYS A 185 -1.51 -7.76 14.05
CA LYS A 185 -2.86 -7.84 13.47
C LYS A 185 -3.71 -9.01 14.02
N LYS A 186 -3.09 -10.11 14.42
CA LYS A 186 -3.81 -11.28 14.98
C LYS A 186 -4.49 -10.95 16.31
N ASN A 187 -3.95 -10.02 17.11
CA ASN A 187 -4.50 -9.67 18.41
C ASN A 187 -5.80 -8.86 18.29
N LEU A 188 -5.96 -8.06 17.22
CA LEU A 188 -7.19 -7.33 16.91
C LEU A 188 -8.41 -8.22 16.64
N ARG A 189 -8.20 -9.44 16.11
CA ARG A 189 -9.30 -10.37 15.81
C ARG A 189 -9.86 -11.03 17.06
N LYS A 190 -9.09 -11.08 18.16
CA LYS A 190 -9.53 -11.68 19.43
C LYS A 190 -10.32 -10.70 20.30
N THR A 191 -10.03 -9.41 20.21
CA THR A 191 -10.69 -8.35 20.97
C THR A 191 -11.96 -7.79 20.32
N SER A 192 -12.27 -8.18 19.08
CA SER A 192 -13.48 -7.74 18.35
C SER A 192 -14.63 -8.76 18.36
N LYS A 193 -14.56 -9.79 19.22
CA LYS A 193 -15.65 -10.75 19.48
C LYS A 193 -16.26 -10.41 20.82
#